data_AF-A0A2V7B4V2-F1
#
_entry.id   AF-A0A2V7B4V2-F1
#
_cell.length_a   1.000
_cell.length_b   1.000
_cell.length_c   1.000
_cell.angle_alpha   90.00
_cell.angle_beta   90.00
_cell.angle_gamma   90.00
#
_symmetry.space_group_name_H-M   'P 1'
#
loop_
_entity.id
_entity.type
_entity.pdbx_description
1 polymer ?
#
loop_
_entity_poly.entity_id
_entity_poly.type
_entity_poly.pdbx_seq_one_letter_code
_entity_poly.pdbx_strand_id
1 'polypeptide(L)'
;ALAAGGALETVVDLGRDDDAPTGVLFEAQTAEALAEAMLKLEASAGRFSPKALRARAETFDRPRFKEQVAAYLEMRLAAHGRC
;
A
#
# COMPACT_ATOMS: atom_id res chain seq x y z
N ALA A 1 8.49 5.97 3.68
CA ALA A 1 9.11 4.63 3.79
C ALA A 1 10.26 4.55 2.79
N LEU A 2 11.27 3.71 3.04
CA LEU A 2 12.29 3.39 2.03
C LEU A 2 11.55 2.86 0.80
N ALA A 3 11.70 3.48 -0.38
CA ALA A 3 10.96 3.14 -1.60
C ALA A 3 11.35 1.77 -2.18
N ALA A 4 11.17 0.71 -1.40
CA ALA A 4 11.63 -0.65 -1.67
C ALA A 4 10.68 -1.68 -1.06
N GLY A 5 10.63 -2.86 -1.69
CA GLY A 5 9.87 -4.02 -1.21
C GLY A 5 8.39 -3.69 -0.95
N GLY A 6 7.87 -4.15 0.20
CA GLY A 6 6.46 -3.98 0.58
C GLY A 6 5.97 -2.53 0.63
N ALA A 7 6.85 -1.55 0.76
CA ALA A 7 6.45 -0.14 0.69
C ALA A 7 5.93 0.23 -0.71
N LEU A 8 6.56 -0.27 -1.78
CA LEU A 8 6.13 -0.04 -3.17
C LEU A 8 4.83 -0.77 -3.51
N GLU A 9 4.55 -1.88 -2.82
CA GLU A 9 3.33 -2.66 -3.02
C GLU A 9 2.12 -2.06 -2.29
N THR A 10 2.37 -1.34 -1.19
CA THR A 10 1.33 -0.86 -0.26
C THR A 10 1.05 0.63 -0.42
N VAL A 11 2.07 1.45 -0.62
CA VAL A 11 1.93 2.91 -0.72
C VAL A 11 1.73 3.33 -2.18
N VAL A 12 0.67 4.10 -2.41
CA VAL A 12 0.50 4.86 -3.65
C VAL A 12 1.21 6.20 -3.46
N ASP A 13 2.33 6.38 -4.16
CA ASP A 13 3.17 7.56 -4.00
C ASP A 13 2.54 8.83 -4.58
N LEU A 14 2.75 9.96 -3.91
CA LEU A 14 2.30 11.29 -4.31
C LEU A 14 2.78 11.73 -5.70
N GLY A 15 3.93 11.22 -6.14
CA GLY A 15 4.51 11.51 -7.45
C GLY A 15 3.90 10.72 -8.62
N ARG A 16 2.92 9.84 -8.38
CA ARG A 16 2.12 9.24 -9.45
C ARG A 16 0.95 10.15 -9.81
N ASP A 17 0.93 10.63 -11.05
CA ASP A 17 0.01 11.69 -11.50
C ASP A 17 -1.46 11.25 -11.56
N ASP A 18 -1.74 9.95 -11.67
CA ASP A 18 -3.08 9.44 -11.98
C ASP A 18 -3.85 8.82 -10.78
N ASP A 19 -3.23 8.72 -9.59
CA ASP A 19 -3.82 8.02 -8.44
C ASP A 19 -4.13 8.94 -7.25
N ALA A 20 -5.09 8.52 -6.41
CA ALA A 20 -5.32 9.11 -5.08
C ALA A 20 -4.16 8.69 -4.15
N PRO A 21 -3.23 9.60 -3.82
CA PRO A 21 -2.01 9.23 -3.13
C PRO A 21 -2.29 8.78 -1.70
N THR A 22 -1.53 7.81 -1.23
CA THR A 22 -1.63 7.30 0.14
C THR A 22 -0.37 7.50 0.97
N GLY A 23 0.69 8.06 0.39
CA GLY A 23 1.87 8.51 1.12
C GLY A 23 2.93 9.12 0.22
N VAL A 24 4.10 9.38 0.83
CA VAL A 24 5.32 9.80 0.14
C VAL A 24 6.41 8.78 0.45
N LEU A 25 6.98 8.21 -0.60
CA LEU A 25 8.15 7.34 -0.55
C LEU A 25 9.43 8.15 -0.67
N PHE A 26 10.48 7.68 -0.01
CA PHE A 26 11.81 8.30 -0.05
C PHE A 26 12.87 7.20 -0.07
N GLU A 27 13.99 7.45 -0.73
CA GLU A 27 14.98 6.39 -1.01
C GLU A 27 16.16 6.35 -0.04
N ALA A 28 16.54 7.47 0.58
CA ALA A 28 17.63 7.49 1.54
C ALA A 28 17.10 7.39 2.97
N GLN A 29 17.64 6.47 3.78
CA GLN A 29 17.35 6.38 5.22
C GLN A 29 18.18 7.40 6.02
N THR A 30 18.03 8.69 5.67
CA THR A 30 18.67 9.81 6.37
C THR A 30 17.62 10.76 6.94
N ALA A 31 18.02 11.56 7.93
CA ALA A 31 17.13 12.53 8.56
C ALA A 31 16.69 13.60 7.54
N GLU A 32 17.59 13.99 6.65
CA GLU A 32 17.37 15.00 5.62
C GLU A 32 16.33 14.51 4.61
N ALA A 33 16.47 13.28 4.10
CA ALA A 33 15.53 12.71 3.14
C ALA A 33 14.14 12.52 3.76
N LEU A 34 14.06 12.16 5.05
CA LEU A 34 12.80 12.09 5.77
C LEU A 34 12.16 13.49 5.92
N ALA A 35 12.94 14.50 6.30
CA ALA A 35 12.45 15.87 6.45
C ALA A 35 11.91 16.41 5.12
N GLU A 36 12.61 16.19 4.01
CA GLU A 36 12.13 16.55 2.67
C GLU A 36 10.81 15.84 2.31
N ALA A 37 10.69 14.55 2.63
CA ALA A 37 9.46 13.80 2.39
C ALA A 37 8.27 14.35 3.22
N MET A 38 8.52 14.74 4.47
CA MET A 38 7.51 15.37 5.33
C MET A 38 7.05 16.71 4.76
N LEU A 39 7.98 17.58 4.35
CA LEU A 39 7.66 18.87 3.75
C LEU A 39 6.82 18.70 2.47
N LYS A 40 7.17 17.72 1.62
CA LYS A 40 6.38 17.39 0.41
C LYS A 40 4.96 16.92 0.74
N LEU A 41 4.83 16.08 1.76
CA LEU A 41 3.54 15.58 2.24
C LEU A 41 2.65 16.73 2.75
N GLU A 42 3.20 17.61 3.60
CA GLU A 42 2.48 18.77 4.14
C GLU A 42 2.08 19.77 3.05
N ALA A 43 2.99 20.10 2.14
CA ALA A 43 2.73 21.01 1.03
C ALA A 43 1.62 20.50 0.09
N SER A 44 1.41 19.19 0.04
CA SER A 44 0.43 18.53 -0.82
C SER A 44 -0.75 17.93 -0.05
N ALA A 45 -0.97 18.34 1.21
CA ALA A 45 -2.01 17.77 2.08
C ALA A 45 -3.41 17.73 1.43
N GLY A 46 -3.74 18.73 0.62
CA GLY A 46 -5.02 18.80 -0.12
C GLY A 46 -5.22 17.72 -1.19
N ARG A 47 -4.17 17.00 -1.59
CA ARG A 47 -4.27 15.86 -2.54
C ARG A 47 -4.67 14.55 -1.87
N PHE A 48 -4.58 14.46 -0.54
CA PHE A 48 -4.91 13.24 0.20
C PHE A 48 -6.40 13.20 0.55
N SER A 49 -7.10 12.18 0.05
CA SER A 49 -8.52 11.96 0.38
C SER A 49 -8.65 10.99 1.56
N PRO A 50 -9.26 11.40 2.69
CA PRO A 50 -9.48 10.51 3.83
C PRO A 50 -10.23 9.21 3.46
N LYS A 51 -11.19 9.31 2.53
CA LYS A 51 -11.94 8.16 2.04
C LYS A 51 -11.04 7.21 1.23
N ALA A 52 -10.19 7.74 0.36
CA ALA A 52 -9.26 6.93 -0.44
C ALA A 52 -8.21 6.24 0.44
N LEU A 53 -7.66 6.96 1.43
CA LEU A 53 -6.74 6.42 2.42
C LEU A 53 -7.35 5.22 3.16
N ARG A 54 -8.58 5.38 3.65
CA ARG A 54 -9.31 4.32 4.34
C ARG A 54 -9.58 3.13 3.42
N ALA A 55 -10.09 3.38 2.21
CA ALA A 55 -10.37 2.31 1.25
C ALA A 55 -9.11 1.50 0.91
N ARG A 56 -7.95 2.16 0.75
CA ARG A 56 -6.67 1.48 0.56
C ARG A 56 -6.31 0.61 1.76
N ALA A 57 -6.41 1.14 2.98
CA ALA A 57 -6.10 0.39 4.20
C ALA A 57 -7.01 -0.84 4.37
N GLU A 58 -8.30 -0.72 4.06
CA GLU A 58 -9.28 -1.83 4.14
C GLU A 58 -8.93 -3.00 3.19
N THR A 59 -8.19 -2.77 2.11
CA THR A 59 -7.73 -3.87 1.23
C THR A 59 -6.73 -4.81 1.91
N PHE A 60 -6.09 -4.37 3.00
CA PHE A 60 -5.14 -5.13 3.81
C PHE A 60 -5.75 -5.68 5.10
N ASP A 61 -7.07 -5.60 5.26
CA ASP A 61 -7.75 -6.05 6.48
C ASP A 61 -7.70 -7.58 6.65
N ARG A 62 -7.67 -8.04 7.91
CA ARG A 62 -7.50 -9.44 8.30
C ARG A 62 -8.59 -10.38 7.79
N PRO A 63 -9.90 -10.03 7.84
CA PRO A 63 -10.96 -10.88 7.31
C PRO A 63 -10.77 -11.16 5.81
N ARG A 64 -10.46 -10.11 5.04
CA ARG A 64 -10.20 -10.21 3.60
C ARG A 64 -8.99 -11.10 3.30
N PHE A 65 -7.90 -10.95 4.06
CA PHE A 65 -6.74 -11.82 3.94
C PHE A 65 -7.11 -13.30 4.19
N LYS A 66 -7.85 -13.58 5.26
CA LYS A 66 -8.27 -14.95 5.60
C LYS A 66 -9.15 -15.57 4.51
N GLU A 67 -10.10 -14.80 3.99
CA GLU A 67 -10.97 -15.23 2.89
C GLU A 67 -10.16 -15.59 1.64
N GLN A 68 -9.23 -14.71 1.24
CA GLN A 68 -8.39 -14.95 0.06
C GLN A 68 -7.48 -16.17 0.21
N VAL A 69 -6.86 -16.34 1.39
CA VAL A 69 -6.00 -17.50 1.66
C VAL A 69 -6.83 -18.79 1.69
N ALA A 70 -8.00 -18.79 2.33
CA ALA A 70 -8.88 -19.95 2.38
C ALA A 70 -9.33 -20.36 0.97
N ALA A 71 -9.84 -19.41 0.17
CA ALA A 71 -10.27 -19.67 -1.21
C ALA A 71 -9.12 -20.23 -2.07
N TYR A 72 -7.91 -19.68 -1.90
CA TYR A 72 -6.72 -20.19 -2.58
C TYR A 72 -6.39 -21.63 -2.18
N LEU A 73 -6.43 -21.95 -0.88
CA LEU A 73 -6.17 -23.30 -0.38
C LEU A 73 -7.23 -24.30 -0.85
N GLU A 74 -8.51 -23.95 -0.79
CA GLU A 74 -9.62 -24.78 -1.27
C GLU A 74 -9.48 -25.11 -2.75
N MET A 75 -9.18 -24.10 -3.58
CA MET A 75 -8.92 -24.28 -5.02
C MET A 75 -7.77 -25.28 -5.24
N ARG A 76 -6.66 -25.14 -4.50
CA ARG A 76 -5.49 -26.02 -4.66
C ARG A 76 -5.76 -27.44 -4.17
N LEU A 77 -6.42 -27.62 -3.03
CA LEU A 77 -6.81 -28.93 -2.52
C LEU A 77 -7.75 -29.67 -3.49
N ALA A 78 -8.74 -28.95 -4.04
CA ALA A 78 -9.66 -29.52 -5.02
C ALA A 78 -8.97 -29.88 -6.35
N ALA A 79 -7.86 -29.23 -6.72
CA ALA A 79 -7.05 -29.60 -7.87
C ALA A 79 -6.19 -30.84 -7.59
N HIS A 80 -5.67 -30.99 -6.38
CA HIS A 80 -4.83 -32.13 -5.99
C HIS A 80 -5.62 -33.42 -5.74
N GLY A 81 -6.87 -33.34 -5.26
CA GLY A 81 -7.72 -34.51 -5.02
C GLY A 81 -8.37 -35.13 -6.26
N ARG A 82 -8.07 -34.62 -7.46
CA ARG A 82 -8.56 -35.14 -8.75
C ARG A 82 -7.52 -35.98 -9.51
N CYS A 83 -6.44 -36.37 -8.85
CA CYS A 83 -5.43 -37.33 -9.35
C CYS A 83 -5.66 -38.72 -8.76
#